data_AF-A0A527ZE78-F1
#
_entry.id   AF-A0A527ZE78-F1
#
_cell.length_a   1.000
_cell.length_b   1.000
_cell.length_c   1.000
_cell.angle_alpha   90.00
_cell.angle_beta   90.00
_cell.angle_gamma   90.00
#
_symmetry.space_group_name_H-M   'P 1'
#
loop_
_entity.id
_entity.type
_entity.pdbx_description
1 polymer ?
#
loop_
_entity_poly.entity_id
_entity_poly.type
_entity_poly.pdbx_seq_one_letter_code
_entity_poly.pdbx_strand_id
1 'polypeptide(L)'
;IKGDAAGKLQTPADGRWTEALREAYADRAEAILASHIDGFKDSVIARRAYSPADLEAMNINLVGGDPYGGSSTIDQSFLWRPFKTSRNHTTGIKGLYHIGASTHPGAGLGGGSGFLLAGRL
;
A
#
# COMPACT_ATOMS: atom_id res chain seq x y z
N ILE A 1 -4.34 -11.97 -7.19
CA ILE A 1 -4.35 -11.32 -8.51
C ILE A 1 -5.56 -11.82 -9.26
N LYS A 2 -6.43 -10.90 -9.72
CA LYS A 2 -7.70 -11.26 -10.37
C LYS A 2 -7.61 -11.33 -11.89
N GLY A 3 -6.51 -10.83 -12.47
CA GLY A 3 -6.30 -10.78 -13.91
C GLY A 3 -5.42 -9.60 -14.31
N ASP A 4 -5.18 -9.50 -15.60
CA ASP A 4 -4.61 -8.32 -16.27
C ASP A 4 -5.66 -7.77 -17.24
N ALA A 5 -6.12 -6.53 -17.03
CA ALA A 5 -7.16 -5.94 -17.86
C ALA A 5 -6.74 -5.81 -19.34
N ALA A 6 -5.43 -5.69 -19.62
CA ALA A 6 -4.91 -5.65 -20.98
C ALA A 6 -4.77 -7.05 -21.62
N GLY A 7 -4.93 -8.14 -20.86
CA GLY A 7 -4.79 -9.51 -21.35
C GLY A 7 -3.40 -9.89 -21.86
N LYS A 8 -2.34 -9.14 -21.51
CA LYS A 8 -0.97 -9.38 -22.01
C LYS A 8 -0.08 -10.10 -21.00
N LEU A 9 -0.44 -10.08 -19.72
CA LEU A 9 0.30 -10.80 -18.67
C LEU A 9 -0.48 -12.03 -18.22
N GLN A 10 0.21 -13.17 -18.20
CA GLN A 10 -0.36 -14.41 -17.69
C GLN A 10 -0.40 -14.36 -16.16
N THR A 11 -1.61 -14.41 -15.60
CA THR A 11 -1.78 -14.52 -14.16
C THR A 11 -1.77 -15.98 -13.73
N PRO A 12 -0.97 -16.37 -12.72
CA PRO A 12 -1.00 -17.70 -12.14
C PRO A 12 -2.41 -18.10 -11.68
N ALA A 13 -2.75 -19.39 -11.82
CA ALA A 13 -4.06 -19.92 -11.43
C ALA A 13 -4.35 -19.79 -9.93
N ASP A 14 -3.31 -19.79 -9.09
CA ASP A 14 -3.42 -19.57 -7.64
C ASP A 14 -3.57 -18.08 -7.27
N GLY A 15 -3.52 -17.19 -8.26
CA GLY A 15 -3.66 -15.76 -8.09
C GLY A 15 -2.52 -15.11 -7.30
N ARG A 16 -1.38 -15.78 -7.11
CA ARG A 16 -0.25 -15.20 -6.37
C ARG A 16 0.68 -14.41 -7.29
N TRP A 17 1.40 -13.46 -6.69
CA TRP A 17 2.51 -12.81 -7.36
C TRP A 17 3.68 -13.77 -7.43
N THR A 18 4.27 -13.88 -8.62
CA THR A 18 5.52 -14.60 -8.86
C THR A 18 6.57 -13.58 -9.30
N GLU A 19 7.84 -13.94 -9.16
CA GLU A 19 8.95 -13.13 -9.68
C GLU A 19 8.78 -12.82 -11.17
N ALA A 20 8.43 -13.82 -11.98
CA ALA A 20 8.22 -13.63 -13.42
C ALA A 20 7.09 -12.61 -13.71
N LEU A 21 5.97 -12.68 -12.99
CA LEU A 21 4.87 -11.73 -13.17
C LEU A 21 5.23 -10.33 -12.66
N ARG A 22 5.99 -10.23 -11.56
CA ARG A 22 6.52 -8.96 -11.03
C ARG A 22 7.39 -8.27 -12.08
N GLU A 23 8.38 -8.98 -12.63
CA GLU A 23 9.28 -8.41 -13.64
C GLU A 23 8.54 -8.05 -14.92
N ALA A 24 7.62 -8.90 -15.40
CA ALA A 24 6.85 -8.60 -16.60
C ALA A 24 5.90 -7.39 -16.42
N TYR A 25 5.39 -7.16 -15.21
CA TYR A 25 4.65 -5.93 -14.89
C TYR A 25 5.59 -4.71 -14.81
N ALA A 26 6.80 -4.88 -14.27
CA ALA A 26 7.81 -3.83 -14.26
C ALA A 26 8.25 -3.43 -15.68
N ASP A 27 8.48 -4.39 -16.57
CA ASP A 27 8.80 -4.14 -17.98
C ASP A 27 7.69 -3.32 -18.67
N ARG A 28 6.42 -3.58 -18.35
CA ARG A 28 5.29 -2.79 -18.85
C ARG A 28 5.33 -1.35 -18.32
N ALA A 29 5.62 -1.16 -17.04
CA ALA A 29 5.73 0.18 -16.46
C ALA A 29 6.89 0.97 -17.10
N GLU A 30 8.04 0.32 -17.29
CA GLU A 30 9.19 0.91 -17.98
C GLU A 30 8.91 1.22 -19.45
N ALA A 31 8.13 0.39 -20.14
CA ALA A 31 7.71 0.69 -21.51
C ALA A 31 6.82 1.95 -21.58
N ILE A 32 5.96 2.17 -20.59
CA ILE A 32 5.17 3.42 -20.47
C ILE A 32 6.11 4.60 -20.23
N LEU A 33 7.05 4.50 -19.29
CA LEU A 33 8.03 5.54 -19.03
C LEU A 33 8.87 5.88 -20.27
N ALA A 34 9.36 4.86 -20.99
CA ALA A 34 10.15 5.03 -22.21
C ALA A 34 9.38 5.71 -23.35
N SER A 35 8.04 5.67 -23.34
CA SER A 35 7.21 6.40 -24.31
C SER A 35 7.08 7.89 -23.99
N HIS A 36 7.46 8.30 -22.79
CA HIS A 36 7.36 9.68 -22.29
C HIS A 36 8.70 10.33 -21.93
N ILE A 37 9.78 9.53 -21.81
CA ILE A 37 11.10 9.98 -21.38
C ILE A 37 12.11 9.53 -22.43
N ASP A 38 12.61 10.49 -23.21
CA ASP A 38 13.65 10.24 -24.20
C ASP A 38 14.92 9.70 -23.54
N GLY A 39 15.48 8.63 -24.10
CA GLY A 39 16.68 7.97 -23.57
C GLY A 39 16.46 7.20 -22.26
N PHE A 40 15.21 6.96 -21.82
CA PHE A 40 14.94 6.27 -20.56
C PHE A 40 15.73 4.97 -20.42
N LYS A 41 15.65 4.08 -21.41
CA LYS A 41 16.30 2.75 -21.34
C LYS A 41 17.82 2.86 -21.19
N ASP A 42 18.43 3.81 -21.89
CA ASP A 42 19.88 4.03 -21.85
C ASP A 42 20.34 4.65 -20.51
N SER A 43 19.41 5.28 -19.78
CA SER A 43 19.66 5.88 -18.47
C SER A 43 19.50 4.92 -17.29
N VAL A 44 18.93 3.72 -17.50
CA VAL A 44 18.72 2.74 -16.42
C VAL A 44 20.05 2.07 -16.04
N ILE A 45 20.51 2.31 -14.82
CA ILE A 45 21.74 1.69 -14.26
C ILE A 45 21.41 0.37 -13.54
N ALA A 46 20.26 0.30 -12.88
CA ALA A 46 19.79 -0.86 -12.16
C ALA A 46 18.26 -0.80 -11.96
N ARG A 47 17.64 -1.96 -11.78
CA ARG A 47 16.21 -2.09 -11.50
C ARG A 47 15.97 -2.97 -10.28
N ARG A 48 15.00 -2.56 -9.46
CA ARG A 48 14.46 -3.36 -8.35
C ARG A 48 12.94 -3.20 -8.35
N ALA A 49 12.22 -4.29 -8.57
CA ALA A 49 10.76 -4.31 -8.50
C ALA A 49 10.31 -4.99 -7.20
N TYR A 50 9.18 -4.53 -6.64
CA TYR A 50 8.50 -5.15 -5.51
C TYR A 50 7.04 -5.39 -5.89
N SER A 51 6.62 -6.64 -5.81
CA SER A 51 5.22 -7.02 -5.94
C SER A 51 4.49 -6.78 -4.60
N PRO A 52 3.15 -6.75 -4.61
CA PRO A 52 2.36 -6.79 -3.37
C PRO A 52 2.73 -7.93 -2.41
N ALA A 53 3.11 -9.11 -2.92
CA ALA A 53 3.58 -10.21 -2.08
C ALA A 53 4.94 -9.92 -1.43
N ASP A 54 5.86 -9.27 -2.17
CA ASP A 54 7.14 -8.84 -1.61
C ASP A 54 6.94 -7.79 -0.51
N LEU A 55 6.03 -6.84 -0.73
CA LEU A 55 5.69 -5.80 0.25
C LEU A 55 5.14 -6.40 1.55
N GLU A 56 4.16 -7.31 1.44
CA GLU A 56 3.58 -8.01 2.59
C GLU A 56 4.62 -8.84 3.36
N ALA A 57 5.54 -9.50 2.65
CA ALA A 57 6.63 -10.25 3.26
C ALA A 57 7.65 -9.36 3.98
N MET A 58 7.90 -8.14 3.49
CA MET A 58 8.85 -7.21 4.10
C MET A 58 8.32 -6.55 5.37
N ASN A 59 7.00 -6.34 5.48
CA ASN A 59 6.41 -5.66 6.62
C ASN A 59 4.98 -6.16 6.85
N ILE A 60 4.75 -6.77 8.02
CA ILE A 60 3.46 -7.34 8.43
C ILE A 60 2.30 -6.33 8.43
N ASN A 61 2.60 -5.03 8.48
CA ASN A 61 1.58 -3.98 8.39
C ASN A 61 1.08 -3.74 6.95
N LEU A 62 1.79 -4.27 5.94
CA LEU A 62 1.46 -4.15 4.52
C LEU A 62 0.61 -5.34 4.07
N VAL A 63 -0.51 -5.58 4.75
CA VAL A 63 -1.41 -6.70 4.46
C VAL A 63 -1.88 -6.63 3.00
N GLY A 64 -1.73 -7.73 2.26
CA GLY A 64 -1.97 -7.80 0.82
C GLY A 64 -1.09 -6.89 -0.04
N GLY A 65 -0.01 -6.35 0.54
CA GLY A 65 0.91 -5.40 -0.09
C GLY A 65 0.45 -3.94 -0.05
N ASP A 66 -0.56 -3.59 0.77
CA ASP A 66 -1.13 -2.25 0.81
C ASP A 66 -0.34 -1.30 1.75
N PRO A 67 0.33 -0.25 1.21
CA PRO A 67 1.05 0.74 2.03
C PRO A 67 0.16 1.65 2.86
N TYR A 68 -1.14 1.67 2.60
CA TYR A 68 -2.10 2.53 3.30
C TYR A 68 -2.94 1.78 4.34
N GLY A 69 -2.75 0.46 4.47
CA GLY A 69 -3.42 -0.34 5.51
C GLY A 69 -4.94 -0.37 5.33
N GLY A 70 -5.42 -0.60 4.11
CA GLY A 70 -6.83 -0.76 3.78
C GLY A 70 -7.35 0.25 2.75
N SER A 71 -8.60 0.05 2.34
CA SER A 71 -9.24 0.86 1.30
C SER A 71 -9.35 2.34 1.66
N SER A 72 -9.06 3.21 0.68
CA SER A 72 -9.30 4.66 0.77
C SER A 72 -10.73 5.07 0.38
N THR A 73 -11.67 4.12 0.34
CA THR A 73 -13.10 4.42 0.15
C THR A 73 -13.65 5.17 1.36
N ILE A 74 -14.65 6.04 1.14
CA ILE A 74 -15.19 6.92 2.19
C ILE A 74 -15.62 6.12 3.42
N ASP A 75 -16.30 4.98 3.21
CA ASP A 75 -16.81 4.10 4.26
C ASP A 75 -15.72 3.31 5.02
N GLN A 76 -14.46 3.33 4.54
CA GLN A 76 -13.30 2.69 5.17
C GLN A 76 -12.16 3.68 5.51
N SER A 77 -12.43 4.98 5.41
CA SER A 77 -11.45 6.06 5.58
C SER A 77 -11.81 7.03 6.70
N PHE A 78 -10.88 7.93 7.04
CA PHE A 78 -11.09 9.01 8.01
C PHE A 78 -11.67 8.53 9.35
N LEU A 79 -12.90 8.97 9.67
CA LEU A 79 -13.60 8.71 10.93
C LEU A 79 -13.90 7.22 11.15
N TRP A 80 -13.92 6.42 10.08
CA TRP A 80 -14.22 4.99 10.14
C TRP A 80 -12.97 4.12 10.35
N ARG A 81 -11.78 4.73 10.46
CA ARG A 81 -10.52 4.02 10.71
C ARG A 81 -10.14 3.98 12.20
N PRO A 82 -9.68 2.84 12.74
CA PRO A 82 -9.72 1.50 12.15
C PRO A 82 -11.10 0.84 12.24
N PHE A 83 -11.93 1.29 13.20
CA PHE A 83 -13.31 0.85 13.37
C PHE A 83 -14.21 2.08 13.53
N LYS A 84 -15.46 1.99 13.09
CA LYS A 84 -16.50 3.00 13.34
C LYS A 84 -16.65 3.37 14.83
N THR A 85 -16.33 2.43 15.72
CA THR A 85 -16.44 2.60 17.18
C THR A 85 -15.17 3.19 17.81
N SER A 86 -14.09 3.37 17.05
CA SER A 86 -12.86 3.98 17.54
C SER A 86 -13.09 5.46 17.84
N ARG A 87 -12.77 5.89 19.06
CA ARG A 87 -12.92 7.28 19.50
C ARG A 87 -11.56 7.83 19.90
N ASN A 88 -11.09 8.87 19.22
CA ASN A 88 -9.86 9.59 19.60
C ASN A 88 -8.70 8.65 19.97
N HIS A 89 -8.42 7.66 19.13
CA HIS A 89 -7.35 6.67 19.29
C HIS A 89 -7.48 5.69 20.46
N THR A 90 -8.56 5.71 21.25
CA THR A 90 -8.72 4.78 22.37
C THR A 90 -8.94 3.35 21.91
N THR A 91 -8.39 2.39 22.65
CA THR A 91 -8.71 0.97 22.51
C THR A 91 -9.63 0.50 23.65
N GLY A 92 -10.03 -0.77 23.63
CA GLY A 92 -10.76 -1.40 24.74
C GLY A 92 -9.91 -1.59 26.00
N ILE A 93 -8.60 -1.36 25.93
CA ILE A 93 -7.67 -1.50 27.05
C ILE A 93 -7.36 -0.11 27.61
N LYS A 94 -7.60 0.08 28.92
CA LYS A 94 -7.36 1.35 29.59
C LYS A 94 -5.88 1.74 29.47
N GLY A 95 -5.63 2.96 28.99
CA GLY A 95 -4.29 3.51 28.82
C GLY A 95 -3.56 3.06 27.54
N LEU A 96 -4.17 2.21 26.71
CA LEU A 96 -3.63 1.83 25.41
C LEU A 96 -4.34 2.60 24.29
N TYR A 97 -3.54 3.21 23.42
CA TYR A 97 -4.00 3.99 22.28
C TYR A 97 -3.42 3.44 20.98
N HIS A 98 -4.17 3.54 19.89
CA HIS A 98 -3.74 3.11 18.55
C HIS A 98 -3.58 4.34 17.65
N ILE A 99 -2.35 4.57 17.21
CA ILE A 99 -1.96 5.60 16.24
C ILE A 99 -1.25 4.96 15.05
N GLY A 100 -1.02 5.75 14.00
CA GLY A 100 -0.39 5.31 12.75
C GLY A 100 -1.32 5.43 11.55
N ALA A 101 -0.85 4.97 10.39
CA ALA A 101 -1.54 5.07 9.09
C ALA A 101 -2.89 4.33 9.04
N SER A 102 -3.09 3.36 9.93
CA SER A 102 -4.33 2.58 10.04
C SER A 102 -5.44 3.27 10.84
N THR A 103 -5.23 4.52 11.27
CA THR A 103 -6.17 5.25 12.14
C THR A 103 -6.46 6.65 11.58
N HIS A 104 -7.54 7.30 12.02
CA HIS A 104 -7.82 8.70 11.69
C HIS A 104 -6.60 9.61 11.98
N PRO A 105 -6.21 10.58 11.15
CA PRO A 105 -6.91 11.13 9.99
C PRO A 105 -6.78 10.30 8.72
N GLY A 106 -5.84 9.36 8.66
CA GLY A 106 -5.63 8.51 7.50
C GLY A 106 -4.18 8.10 7.34
N ALA A 107 -3.93 7.45 6.21
CA ALA A 107 -2.63 6.89 5.90
C ALA A 107 -1.63 7.96 5.40
N GLY A 108 -0.34 7.57 5.34
CA GLY A 108 0.75 8.45 4.94
C GLY A 108 1.72 8.80 6.08
N LEU A 109 2.75 9.57 5.75
CA LEU A 109 3.88 9.88 6.64
C LEU A 109 3.65 11.10 7.55
N GLY A 110 2.48 11.74 7.47
CA GLY A 110 2.22 13.03 8.13
C GLY A 110 2.07 13.00 9.65
N GLY A 111 2.09 11.83 10.30
CA GLY A 111 2.08 11.71 11.76
C GLY A 111 0.82 12.24 12.48
N GLY A 112 -0.24 12.58 11.72
CA GLY A 112 -1.41 13.29 12.26
C GLY A 112 -2.12 12.58 13.42
N SER A 113 -2.21 11.25 13.40
CA SER A 113 -2.81 10.47 14.49
C SER A 113 -2.05 10.62 15.81
N GLY A 114 -0.73 10.63 15.76
CA GLY A 114 0.12 10.87 16.92
C GLY A 114 -0.04 12.30 17.47
N PHE A 115 -0.06 13.30 16.59
CA PHE A 115 -0.29 14.69 16.97
C PHE A 115 -1.64 14.90 17.66
N LEU A 116 -2.73 14.35 17.10
CA LEU A 116 -4.07 14.45 17.67
C LEU A 116 -4.18 13.79 19.05
N LEU A 117 -3.56 12.62 19.22
CA LEU A 117 -3.53 11.95 20.52
C LEU A 117 -2.76 12.76 21.55
N ALA A 118 -1.56 13.25 21.19
CA ALA A 118 -0.71 14.00 22.10
C ALA A 118 -1.38 15.29 22.61
N GLY A 119 -2.18 15.97 21.78
CA GLY A 119 -2.94 17.16 22.21
C GLY A 119 -4.07 16.89 23.21
N ARG A 120 -4.40 15.61 23.48
CA ARG A 120 -5.46 15.20 24.41
C ARG A 120 -4.91 14.62 25.72
N LEU A 121 -3.72 14.03 25.68
CA LEU A 121 -3.04 13.45 26.85
C LEU A 121 -2.43 14.54 27.73
#